data_AF-A0A452YPS6-F1
#
_entry.id   AF-A0A452YPS6-F1
#
_cell.length_a   1.000
_cell.length_b   1.000
_cell.length_c   1.000
_cell.angle_alpha   90.00
_cell.angle_beta   90.00
_cell.angle_gamma   90.00
#
_symmetry.space_group_name_H-M   'P 1'
#
loop_
_entity.id
_entity.type
_entity.pdbx_description
1 polymer ?
#
loop_
_entity_poly.entity_id
_entity_poly.type
_entity_poly.pdbx_seq_one_letter_code
_entity_poly.pdbx_strand_id
1 'polypeptide(L)'
;LSFQEWTQQVQEMLNTKKFGDIAFRDKDFKTAIDYYSKLVGMMSVPSATVFARRSFSYLMNGQSELALRDAMQAQDMLNDG
;
A
#
# COMPACT_ATOMS: atom_id res chain seq x y z
N LEU A 1 -11.44 1.73 -22.27
CA LEU A 1 -11.62 0.72 -21.21
C LEU A 1 -13.06 0.26 -21.27
N SER A 2 -13.29 -1.02 -21.53
CA SER A 2 -14.61 -1.64 -21.43
C SER A 2 -15.01 -1.84 -19.97
N PHE A 3 -16.31 -2.03 -19.70
CA PHE A 3 -16.79 -2.31 -18.36
C PHE A 3 -16.13 -3.57 -17.75
N GLN A 4 -15.91 -4.61 -18.56
CA GLN A 4 -15.25 -5.84 -18.13
C GLN A 4 -13.78 -5.63 -17.74
N GLU A 5 -13.04 -4.83 -18.50
CA GLU A 5 -11.65 -4.48 -18.15
C GLU A 5 -11.60 -3.66 -16.86
N TRP A 6 -12.54 -2.72 -16.69
CA TRP A 6 -12.65 -1.92 -15.47
C TRP A 6 -12.95 -2.78 -14.24
N THR A 7 -13.92 -3.69 -14.30
CA THR A 7 -14.23 -4.58 -13.16
C THR A 7 -13.05 -5.49 -12.81
N GLN A 8 -12.30 -5.98 -13.81
CA GLN A 8 -11.11 -6.79 -13.59
C GLN A 8 -10.01 -5.99 -12.87
N GLN A 9 -9.76 -4.74 -13.27
CA GLN A 9 -8.80 -3.85 -12.62
C GLN A 9 -9.19 -3.57 -11.16
N VAL A 10 -10.47 -3.26 -10.91
CA VAL A 10 -10.97 -3.04 -9.54
C VAL A 10 -10.82 -4.30 -8.69
N GLN A 11 -11.13 -5.47 -9.24
CA GLN A 11 -10.99 -6.74 -8.54
C GLN A 11 -9.51 -7.03 -8.20
N GLU A 12 -8.59 -6.76 -9.12
CA GLU A 12 -7.15 -6.93 -8.88
C GLU A 12 -6.66 -6.00 -7.76
N MET A 13 -7.10 -4.74 -7.76
CA MET A 13 -6.77 -3.77 -6.72
C MET A 13 -7.27 -4.24 -5.35
N LEU A 14 -8.52 -4.68 -5.25
CA LEU A 14 -9.11 -5.19 -4.01
C LEU A 14 -8.40 -6.44 -3.49
N ASN A 15 -8.05 -7.37 -4.38
CA ASN A 15 -7.30 -8.57 -4.03
C ASN A 15 -5.88 -8.23 -3.55
N THR A 16 -5.18 -7.32 -4.24
CA THR A 16 -3.84 -6.86 -3.88
C THR A 16 -3.84 -6.24 -2.48
N LYS A 17 -4.82 -5.37 -2.18
CA LYS A 17 -5.01 -4.81 -0.83
C LYS A 17 -5.25 -5.91 0.20
N LYS A 18 -6.17 -6.83 -0.07
CA LYS A 18 -6.52 -7.92 0.85
C LYS A 18 -5.30 -8.78 1.20
N PHE A 19 -4.48 -9.14 0.22
CA PHE A 19 -3.28 -9.95 0.48
C PHE A 19 -2.20 -9.18 1.22
N GLY A 20 -2.02 -7.89 0.92
CA GLY A 20 -1.13 -7.00 1.71
C GLY A 20 -1.56 -6.89 3.17
N ASP A 21 -2.86 -6.74 3.42
CA ASP A 21 -3.42 -6.65 4.78
C ASP A 21 -3.25 -7.96 5.57
N ILE A 22 -3.40 -9.11 4.90
CA ILE A 22 -3.15 -10.43 5.51
C ILE A 22 -1.67 -10.56 5.89
N ALA A 23 -0.76 -10.33 4.95
CA ALA A 23 0.68 -10.42 5.19
C ALA A 23 1.15 -9.48 6.31
N PHE A 24 0.61 -8.25 6.32
CA PHE A 24 0.89 -7.27 7.37
C PHE A 24 0.47 -7.77 8.76
N ARG A 25 -0.74 -8.34 8.89
CA ARG A 25 -1.23 -8.90 10.15
C ARG A 25 -0.41 -10.11 10.59
N ASP A 26 0.03 -10.92 9.65
CA ASP A 26 0.84 -12.12 9.89
C ASP A 26 2.32 -11.77 10.16
N LYS A 27 2.67 -10.46 10.17
CA LYS A 27 4.02 -9.90 10.35
C LYS A 27 5.02 -10.34 9.27
N ASP A 28 4.52 -10.82 8.14
CA ASP A 28 5.32 -11.00 6.93
C ASP A 28 5.49 -9.63 6.23
N PHE A 29 6.35 -8.81 6.82
CA PHE A 29 6.53 -7.43 6.38
C PHE A 29 7.14 -7.32 4.99
N LYS A 30 7.90 -8.33 4.54
CA LYS A 30 8.47 -8.34 3.18
C LYS A 30 7.36 -8.50 2.16
N THR A 31 6.50 -9.52 2.32
CA THR A 31 5.35 -9.71 1.43
C THR A 31 4.34 -8.56 1.54
N ALA A 32 4.15 -7.98 2.73
CA ALA A 32 3.31 -6.79 2.88
C ALA A 32 3.84 -5.59 2.06
N ILE A 33 5.16 -5.35 2.06
CA ILE A 33 5.78 -4.30 1.24
C ILE A 33 5.51 -4.52 -0.24
N ASP A 34 5.65 -5.75 -0.73
CA ASP A 34 5.46 -6.07 -2.15
C ASP A 34 4.02 -5.75 -2.59
N TYR A 35 3.03 -6.22 -1.82
CA TYR A 35 1.62 -5.95 -2.11
C TYR A 35 1.25 -4.48 -2.00
N TYR A 36 1.68 -3.78 -0.95
CA TYR A 36 1.39 -2.35 -0.83
C TYR A 36 2.09 -1.52 -1.90
N SER A 37 3.28 -1.92 -2.34
CA SER A 37 3.97 -1.24 -3.46
C SER A 37 3.25 -1.46 -4.78
N LYS A 38 2.76 -2.67 -5.04
CA LYS A 38 1.88 -2.93 -6.18
C LYS A 38 0.62 -2.06 -6.11
N LEU A 39 0.00 -1.99 -4.94
CA LEU A 39 -1.23 -1.22 -4.71
C LEU A 39 -1.05 0.29 -4.95
N VAL A 40 0.06 0.87 -4.46
CA VAL A 40 0.42 2.27 -4.71
C VAL A 40 0.59 2.55 -6.20
N GLY A 41 1.19 1.62 -6.96
CA GLY A 41 1.32 1.76 -8.41
C GLY A 41 0.01 1.61 -9.19
N MET A 42 -1.00 0.94 -8.61
CA MET A 42 -2.32 0.75 -9.22
C MET A 42 -3.29 1.90 -8.95
N MET A 43 -3.12 2.61 -7.83
CA MET A 43 -4.04 3.65 -7.37
C MET A 43 -3.62 5.02 -7.89
N SER A 44 -4.56 5.76 -8.48
CA SER A 44 -4.30 7.17 -8.84
C SER A 44 -4.08 8.06 -7.61
N VAL A 45 -4.76 7.74 -6.50
CA VAL A 45 -4.61 8.41 -5.21
C VAL A 45 -4.62 7.33 -4.12
N PRO A 46 -3.44 6.82 -3.73
CA PRO A 46 -3.35 5.82 -2.66
C PRO A 46 -3.75 6.43 -1.32
N SER A 47 -4.49 5.68 -0.49
CA SER A 47 -4.89 6.17 0.83
C SER A 47 -3.69 6.29 1.78
N ALA A 48 -3.72 7.25 2.70
CA ALA A 48 -2.73 7.42 3.77
C ALA A 48 -2.47 6.12 4.56
N THR A 49 -3.49 5.27 4.73
CA THR A 49 -3.35 3.98 5.43
C THR A 49 -2.38 3.02 4.73
N VAL A 50 -2.35 3.02 3.39
CA VAL A 50 -1.45 2.15 2.61
C VAL A 50 0.00 2.57 2.83
N PHE A 51 0.27 3.88 2.75
CA PHE A 51 1.59 4.43 3.05
C PHE A 51 2.00 4.20 4.51
N ALA A 52 1.11 4.42 5.48
CA ALA A 52 1.41 4.19 6.89
C ALA A 52 1.77 2.72 7.18
N ARG A 53 1.01 1.77 6.60
CA ARG A 53 1.29 0.33 6.78
C ARG A 53 2.57 -0.10 6.08
N ARG A 54 2.85 0.42 4.88
CA ARG A 54 4.10 0.12 4.16
C ARG A 54 5.31 0.75 4.85
N SER A 55 5.18 1.97 5.38
CA SER A 55 6.18 2.63 6.23
C SER A 55 6.55 1.76 7.43
N PHE A 56 5.55 1.26 8.17
CA PHE A 56 5.79 0.37 9.30
C PHE A 56 6.51 -0.91 8.87
N SER A 57 6.07 -1.54 7.77
CA SER A 57 6.72 -2.74 7.25
C SER A 57 8.18 -2.50 6.85
N TYR A 58 8.50 -1.34 6.24
CA TYR A 58 9.87 -0.94 5.93
C TYR A 58 10.71 -0.80 7.20
N LEU A 59 10.17 -0.16 8.23
CA LEU A 59 10.86 0.00 9.52
C LEU A 59 11.18 -1.35 10.16
N MET A 60 10.21 -2.28 10.17
CA MET A 60 10.39 -3.64 10.71
C MET A 60 11.42 -4.47 9.94
N ASN A 61 11.71 -4.11 8.68
CA ASN A 61 12.75 -4.72 7.86
C ASN A 61 14.08 -3.92 7.86
N GLY A 62 14.23 -2.92 8.73
CA GLY A 62 15.45 -2.11 8.85
C GLY A 62 15.65 -1.09 7.71
N GLN A 63 14.60 -0.79 6.94
CA GLN A 63 14.64 0.13 5.80
C GLN A 63 14.12 1.52 6.21
N SER A 64 14.80 2.16 7.16
CA SER A 64 14.36 3.42 7.81
C SER A 64 14.12 4.59 6.85
N GLU A 65 14.96 4.75 5.83
CA GLU A 65 14.83 5.83 4.83
C GLU A 65 13.54 5.69 4.00
N LEU A 66 13.21 4.45 3.60
CA LEU A 66 11.97 4.17 2.87
C LEU A 66 10.76 4.34 3.79
N ALA A 67 10.88 3.92 5.05
CA ALA A 67 9.83 4.13 6.05
C ALA A 67 9.51 5.62 6.25
N LEU A 68 10.53 6.47 6.37
CA LEU A 68 10.35 7.92 6.53
C LEU A 68 9.64 8.53 5.32
N ARG A 69 10.05 8.17 4.10
CA ARG A 69 9.41 8.68 2.87
C ARG A 69 7.91 8.34 2.83
N ASP A 70 7.56 7.10 3.15
CA ASP A 70 6.15 6.69 3.21
C ASP A 70 5.38 7.41 4.34
N ALA A 71 6.02 7.65 5.49
CA ALA A 71 5.38 8.38 6.58
C ALA A 71 5.06 9.83 6.19
N MET A 72 5.96 10.51 5.47
CA MET A 72 5.73 11.86 4.95
C MET A 72 4.59 11.88 3.93
N GLN A 73 4.56 10.92 3.00
CA GLN A 73 3.46 10.79 2.04
C GLN A 73 2.12 10.54 2.74
N ALA A 74 2.10 9.71 3.79
CA ALA A 74 0.88 9.50 4.59
C ALA A 74 0.43 10.78 5.30
N GLN A 75 1.36 11.59 5.80
CA GLN A 75 1.07 12.87 6.45
C GLN A 75 0.50 13.89 5.47
N ASP A 76 1.12 14.06 4.30
CA ASP A 76 0.63 14.98 3.26
C ASP A 76 -0.82 14.62 2.86
N MET A 77 -1.10 13.33 2.64
CA MET A 77 -2.45 12.84 2.30
C MET A 77 -3.50 13.08 3.39
N LEU A 78 -3.09 13.26 4.65
CA LEU A 78 -4.01 13.58 5.75
C LEU A 78 -4.22 15.08 5.93
N ASN A 79 -3.29 15.91 5.46
CA ASN A 79 -3.39 17.36 5.52
C ASN A 79 -4.22 17.93 4.36
N ASP A 80 -4.34 17.19 3.26
CA ASP A 80 -5.10 17.58 2.05
C ASP A 80 -6.61 17.23 2.11
N GLY A 81 -7.12 16.74 3.25
CA GLY A 81 -8.53 16.35 3.45
C GLY A 81 -9.25 17.16 4.52
#